data_AF-A0A3M5ITK8-F1
#
_entry.id   AF-A0A3M5ITK8-F1
#
_cell.length_a   1.000
_cell.length_b   1.000
_cell.length_c   1.000
_cell.angle_alpha   90.00
_cell.angle_beta   90.00
_cell.angle_gamma   90.00
#
_symmetry.space_group_name_H-M   'P 1'
#
loop_
_entity.id
_entity.type
_entity.pdbx_description
1 polymer ?
#
loop_
_entity_poly.entity_id
_entity_poly.type
_entity_poly.pdbx_seq_one_letter_code
_entity_poly.pdbx_strand_id
1 'polypeptide(L)'
;MHIRYQFNERFELTGQVILHEIPSAQSYSRYLQIEPAYDMMFAAAHQTTLKLYGGRSDATFSDIVSEQIKAFDGLIKSLTAPLVELDHTHPDLRAPIEQYLQTLQAQYEQVSAMAGAEMTKHISDDAGQSGVKNYRATVGMGPVELNNIKPPRVIEKIWAIYQQLDGYRDQGYSIENFLGVAKNPIYDREMHVHEKVTAIYNLLNVIGYKADSKLDREHRHVAAISDAAHAAIGAHAEIVLSADRVFAEKVRAIYEFLGVTTEVGLVVLVDGEIRLQAE
;
A
#
# COMPACT_ATOMS: atom_id res chain seq x y z
N MET A 1 8.14 10.12 20.21
CA MET A 1 8.84 10.29 18.93
C MET A 1 7.93 9.79 17.83
N HIS A 2 7.62 10.61 16.83
CA HIS A 2 6.67 10.32 15.76
C HIS A 2 7.33 10.59 14.41
N ILE A 3 7.21 9.68 13.46
CA ILE A 3 7.78 9.82 12.11
C ILE A 3 6.67 10.28 11.17
N ARG A 4 6.94 11.25 10.30
CA ARG A 4 6.07 11.59 9.16
C ARG A 4 6.89 11.86 7.92
N TYR A 5 6.30 11.67 6.74
CA TYR A 5 6.94 12.05 5.49
C TYR A 5 7.06 13.58 5.38
N GLN A 6 8.18 14.02 4.82
CA GLN A 6 8.44 15.43 4.56
C GLN A 6 7.84 15.83 3.20
N PHE A 7 7.14 16.96 3.21
CA PHE A 7 6.61 17.60 2.01
C PHE A 7 7.42 18.85 1.67
N ASN A 8 7.54 19.16 0.37
CA ASN A 8 8.10 20.43 -0.11
C ASN A 8 7.03 21.55 -0.07
N GLU A 9 7.40 22.75 -0.50
CA GLU A 9 6.49 23.92 -0.56
C GLU A 9 5.29 23.74 -1.50
N ARG A 10 5.34 22.73 -2.39
CA ARG A 10 4.26 22.36 -3.29
C ARG A 10 3.40 21.21 -2.76
N PHE A 11 3.60 20.82 -1.50
CA PHE A 11 2.93 19.67 -0.87
C PHE A 11 3.24 18.32 -1.56
N GLU A 12 4.40 18.20 -2.20
CA GLU A 12 4.86 16.95 -2.78
C GLU A 12 5.83 16.24 -1.83
N LEU A 13 5.76 14.90 -1.80
CA LEU A 13 6.68 14.08 -1.01
C LEU A 13 8.12 14.27 -1.49
N THR A 14 9.03 14.50 -0.55
CA THR A 14 10.47 14.66 -0.81
C THR A 14 11.26 13.36 -0.79
N GLY A 15 10.64 12.27 -0.31
CA GLY A 15 11.31 11.00 -0.03
C GLY A 15 12.02 10.95 1.33
N GLN A 16 12.08 12.08 2.06
CA GLN A 16 12.63 12.15 3.41
C GLN A 16 11.53 12.02 4.46
N VAL A 17 11.94 11.70 5.69
CA VAL A 17 11.07 11.66 6.87
C VAL A 17 11.54 12.66 7.91
N ILE A 18 10.60 13.19 8.69
CA ILE A 18 10.87 14.06 9.82
C ILE A 18 10.60 13.29 11.10
N LEU A 19 11.58 13.32 12.00
CA LEU A 19 11.47 12.81 13.35
C LEU A 19 10.97 13.91 14.28
N HIS A 20 9.75 13.75 14.78
CA HIS A 20 9.16 14.69 15.73
C HIS A 20 9.25 14.18 17.16
N GLU A 21 9.84 14.98 18.03
CA GLU A 21 9.77 14.75 19.47
C GLU A 21 8.44 15.28 20.01
N ILE A 22 7.44 14.42 20.01
CA ILE A 22 6.12 14.68 20.61
C ILE A 22 5.84 13.56 21.63
N PRO A 23 5.37 13.90 22.85
CA PRO A 23 4.90 12.92 23.82
C PRO A 23 3.80 12.04 23.23
N SER A 24 3.86 10.73 23.48
CA SER A 24 2.90 9.75 22.92
C SER A 24 1.44 10.10 23.22
N ALA A 25 1.15 10.53 24.45
CA ALA A 25 -0.19 10.96 24.87
C ALA A 25 -0.70 12.16 24.04
N GLN A 26 0.16 13.13 23.74
CA GLN A 26 -0.20 14.29 22.91
C GLN A 26 -0.43 13.87 21.47
N SER A 27 0.41 12.98 20.93
CA SER A 27 0.24 12.43 19.57
C SER A 27 -1.10 11.68 19.46
N TYR A 28 -1.45 10.87 20.45
CA TYR A 28 -2.71 10.13 20.48
C TYR A 28 -3.92 11.07 20.60
N SER A 29 -3.85 12.09 21.45
CA SER A 29 -4.92 13.09 21.55
C SER A 29 -5.14 13.84 20.23
N ARG A 30 -4.08 14.12 19.46
CA ARG A 30 -4.21 14.71 18.12
C ARG A 30 -4.86 13.76 17.13
N TYR A 31 -4.46 12.48 17.15
CA TYR A 31 -5.09 11.45 16.31
C TYR A 31 -6.60 11.38 16.54
N LEU A 32 -7.05 11.43 17.80
CA LEU A 32 -8.48 11.42 18.14
C LEU A 32 -9.25 12.67 17.66
N GLN A 33 -8.56 13.74 17.27
CA GLN A 33 -9.16 14.95 16.72
C GLN A 33 -9.23 14.95 15.19
N ILE A 34 -8.61 13.98 14.51
CA ILE A 34 -8.64 13.89 13.04
C ILE A 34 -10.06 13.50 12.62
N GLU A 35 -10.62 14.21 11.65
CA GLU A 35 -11.94 13.90 11.11
C GLU A 35 -11.97 12.49 10.49
N PRO A 36 -13.02 11.68 10.75
CA PRO A 36 -13.13 10.33 10.23
C PRO A 36 -13.17 10.24 8.69
N ALA A 37 -13.37 11.36 7.98
CA ALA A 37 -13.47 11.39 6.53
C ALA A 37 -12.24 10.77 5.84
N TYR A 38 -11.04 10.98 6.39
CA TYR A 38 -9.81 10.38 5.88
C TYR A 38 -9.76 8.86 6.09
N ASP A 39 -10.14 8.39 7.28
CA ASP A 39 -10.17 6.96 7.60
C ASP A 39 -11.21 6.23 6.74
N MET A 40 -12.36 6.85 6.49
CA MET A 40 -13.39 6.32 5.60
C MET A 40 -12.88 6.20 4.16
N MET A 41 -12.18 7.23 3.65
CA MET A 41 -11.61 7.20 2.31
C MET A 41 -10.52 6.13 2.18
N PHE A 42 -9.65 6.04 3.19
CA PHE A 42 -8.60 5.03 3.23
C PHE A 42 -9.18 3.60 3.27
N ALA A 43 -10.19 3.36 4.12
CA ALA A 43 -10.87 2.08 4.20
C ALA A 43 -11.55 1.69 2.87
N ALA A 44 -12.17 2.64 2.18
CA ALA A 44 -12.79 2.42 0.88
C ALA A 44 -11.76 2.10 -0.22
N ALA A 45 -10.61 2.78 -0.22
CA ALA A 45 -9.55 2.56 -1.21
C ALA A 45 -8.98 1.12 -1.18
N HIS A 46 -8.99 0.47 -0.02
CA HIS A 46 -8.47 -0.90 0.13
C HIS A 46 -9.47 -2.02 -0.21
N GLN A 47 -10.75 -1.70 -0.41
CA GLN A 47 -11.79 -2.71 -0.68
C GLN A 47 -11.55 -3.48 -1.99
N THR A 48 -11.02 -2.80 -3.00
CA THR A 48 -10.64 -3.43 -4.28
C THR A 48 -9.58 -4.51 -4.08
N THR A 49 -8.55 -4.21 -3.30
CA THR A 49 -7.45 -5.16 -3.04
C THR A 49 -7.94 -6.31 -2.15
N LEU A 50 -8.81 -6.04 -1.18
CA LEU A 50 -9.47 -7.07 -0.39
C LEU A 50 -10.29 -8.03 -1.28
N LYS A 51 -11.07 -7.50 -2.22
CA LYS A 51 -11.80 -8.31 -3.23
C LYS A 51 -10.86 -9.12 -4.10
N LEU A 52 -9.74 -8.55 -4.55
CA LEU A 52 -8.73 -9.26 -5.33
C LEU A 52 -8.19 -10.51 -4.60
N TYR A 53 -8.03 -10.44 -3.26
CA TYR A 53 -7.64 -11.60 -2.45
C TYR A 53 -8.77 -12.61 -2.24
N GLY A 54 -10.02 -12.28 -2.58
CA GLY A 54 -11.21 -13.11 -2.41
C GLY A 54 -12.08 -12.73 -1.22
N GLY A 55 -11.79 -11.60 -0.56
CA GLY A 55 -12.72 -10.96 0.37
C GLY A 55 -13.89 -10.31 -0.38
N ARG A 56 -14.82 -9.68 0.34
CA ARG A 56 -16.00 -9.02 -0.27
C ARG A 56 -16.72 -9.92 -1.28
N SER A 57 -16.88 -11.20 -0.94
CA SER A 57 -17.32 -12.25 -1.87
C SER A 57 -18.72 -12.04 -2.42
N ASP A 58 -19.52 -11.21 -1.76
CA ASP A 58 -20.89 -10.83 -2.05
C ASP A 58 -21.03 -9.50 -2.83
N ALA A 59 -19.94 -8.75 -3.00
CA ALA A 59 -19.93 -7.47 -3.70
C ALA A 59 -19.22 -7.59 -5.06
N THR A 60 -19.71 -6.87 -6.06
CA THR A 60 -19.05 -6.70 -7.36
C THR A 60 -17.99 -5.61 -7.31
N PHE A 61 -17.09 -5.55 -8.30
CA PHE A 61 -16.19 -4.39 -8.47
C PHE A 61 -16.98 -3.10 -8.67
N SER A 62 -18.14 -3.15 -9.32
CA SER A 62 -19.04 -2.00 -9.48
C SER A 62 -19.62 -1.52 -8.15
N ASP A 63 -19.98 -2.43 -7.24
CA ASP A 63 -20.45 -2.10 -5.90
C ASP A 63 -19.33 -1.42 -5.10
N ILE A 64 -18.11 -1.96 -5.17
CA ILE A 64 -16.93 -1.39 -4.52
C ILE A 64 -16.61 0.02 -5.05
N VAL A 65 -16.65 0.22 -6.37
CA VAL A 65 -16.47 1.55 -6.97
C VAL A 65 -17.54 2.53 -6.49
N SER A 66 -18.79 2.08 -6.36
CA SER A 66 -19.88 2.92 -5.84
C SER A 66 -19.63 3.34 -4.38
N GLU A 67 -19.11 2.44 -3.56
CA GLU A 67 -18.70 2.74 -2.18
C GLU A 67 -17.54 3.73 -2.12
N GLN A 68 -16.54 3.57 -3.00
CA GLN A 68 -15.40 4.48 -3.11
C GLN A 68 -15.83 5.90 -3.52
N ILE A 69 -16.70 6.01 -4.53
CA ILE A 69 -17.29 7.29 -4.96
C ILE A 69 -18.04 7.96 -3.80
N LYS A 70 -18.85 7.18 -3.07
CA LYS A 70 -19.61 7.71 -1.92
C LYS A 70 -18.70 8.18 -0.79
N ALA A 71 -17.62 7.46 -0.49
CA ALA A 71 -16.63 7.88 0.50
C ALA A 71 -15.93 9.17 0.06
N PHE A 72 -15.58 9.29 -1.22
CA PHE A 72 -14.96 10.49 -1.78
C PHE A 72 -15.90 11.71 -1.76
N ASP A 73 -17.18 11.54 -2.09
CA ASP A 73 -18.22 12.57 -1.93
C ASP A 73 -18.31 13.06 -0.47
N GLY A 74 -18.21 12.14 0.50
CA GLY A 74 -18.11 12.48 1.92
C GLY A 74 -16.92 13.38 2.25
N LEU A 75 -15.74 13.07 1.71
CA LEU A 75 -14.53 13.89 1.85
C LEU A 75 -14.70 15.26 1.19
N ILE A 76 -15.24 15.33 -0.03
CA ILE A 76 -15.49 16.60 -0.72
C ILE A 76 -16.45 17.49 0.10
N LYS A 77 -17.48 16.91 0.70
CA LYS A 77 -18.41 17.62 1.59
C LYS A 77 -17.72 18.15 2.85
N SER A 78 -16.84 17.36 3.48
CA SER A 78 -16.11 17.83 4.67
C SER A 78 -15.12 18.95 4.33
N LEU A 79 -14.50 18.92 3.16
CA LEU A 79 -13.64 20.00 2.66
C LEU A 79 -14.42 21.26 2.25
N THR A 80 -15.66 21.09 1.78
CA THR A 80 -16.53 22.20 1.35
C THR A 80 -17.17 22.92 2.53
N ALA A 81 -17.55 22.21 3.58
CA ALA A 81 -18.26 22.76 4.74
C ALA A 81 -17.60 24.01 5.37
N PRO A 82 -16.28 24.03 5.64
CA PRO A 82 -15.62 25.19 6.24
C PRO A 82 -15.42 26.37 5.28
N LEU A 83 -15.69 26.23 3.98
CA LEU A 83 -15.48 27.32 3.00
C LEU A 83 -16.37 28.55 3.26
N VAL A 84 -17.48 28.39 3.99
CA VAL A 84 -18.32 29.51 4.43
C VAL A 84 -17.53 30.50 5.31
N GLU A 85 -16.50 30.06 6.02
CA GLU A 85 -15.64 30.93 6.83
C GLU A 85 -14.80 31.89 5.98
N LEU A 86 -14.58 31.54 4.71
CA LEU A 86 -13.85 32.39 3.76
C LEU A 86 -14.67 33.60 3.31
N ASP A 87 -16.01 33.54 3.39
CA ASP A 87 -16.89 34.66 3.00
C ASP A 87 -16.54 35.96 3.75
N HIS A 88 -16.03 35.82 4.97
CA HIS A 88 -15.68 36.95 5.85
C HIS A 88 -14.21 37.34 5.81
N THR A 89 -13.31 36.44 5.42
CA THR A 89 -11.85 36.66 5.51
C THR A 89 -11.17 36.79 4.15
N HIS A 90 -11.57 35.96 3.18
CA HIS A 90 -10.98 35.89 1.85
C HIS A 90 -12.05 35.48 0.81
N PRO A 91 -13.08 36.32 0.58
CA PRO A 91 -14.25 35.95 -0.24
C PRO A 91 -13.86 35.55 -1.67
N ASP A 92 -12.79 36.14 -2.21
CA ASP A 92 -12.29 35.85 -3.57
C ASP A 92 -11.75 34.42 -3.73
N LEU A 93 -11.43 33.71 -2.63
CA LEU A 93 -10.91 32.35 -2.66
C LEU A 93 -12.01 31.28 -2.70
N ARG A 94 -13.23 31.60 -2.30
CA ARG A 94 -14.31 30.60 -2.18
C ARG A 94 -14.65 29.95 -3.51
N ALA A 95 -15.02 30.75 -4.51
CA ALA A 95 -15.50 30.22 -5.78
C ALA A 95 -14.42 29.38 -6.51
N PRO A 96 -13.13 29.81 -6.56
CA PRO A 96 -12.07 28.98 -7.12
C PRO A 96 -11.89 27.63 -6.40
N ILE A 97 -11.96 27.61 -5.07
CA ILE A 97 -11.82 26.36 -4.30
C ILE A 97 -13.02 25.43 -4.54
N GLU A 98 -14.25 25.95 -4.50
CA GLU A 98 -15.46 25.17 -4.80
C GLU A 98 -15.40 24.56 -6.21
N GLN A 99 -15.00 25.34 -7.22
CA GLN A 99 -14.84 24.85 -8.59
C GLN A 99 -13.77 23.75 -8.70
N TYR A 100 -12.65 23.91 -7.98
CA TYR A 100 -11.60 22.90 -7.93
C TYR A 100 -12.11 21.59 -7.29
N LEU A 101 -12.82 21.66 -6.17
CA LEU A 101 -13.39 20.49 -5.49
C LEU A 101 -14.42 19.77 -6.37
N GLN A 102 -15.28 20.50 -7.09
CA GLN A 102 -16.23 19.92 -8.05
C GLN A 102 -15.51 19.21 -9.21
N THR A 103 -14.45 19.83 -9.73
CA THR A 103 -13.64 19.22 -10.80
C THR A 103 -12.98 17.93 -10.30
N LEU A 104 -12.44 17.95 -9.09
CA LEU A 104 -11.81 16.80 -8.46
C LEU A 104 -12.82 15.65 -8.22
N GLN A 105 -14.04 15.97 -7.79
CA GLN A 105 -15.14 15.00 -7.65
C GLN A 105 -15.47 14.32 -8.97
N ALA A 106 -15.71 15.10 -10.03
CA ALA A 106 -16.05 14.56 -11.34
C ALA A 106 -14.93 13.68 -11.92
N GLN A 107 -13.67 14.10 -11.75
CA GLN A 107 -12.51 13.30 -12.18
C GLN A 107 -12.40 11.98 -11.41
N TYR A 108 -12.59 12.02 -10.09
CA TYR A 108 -12.53 10.82 -9.26
C TYR A 108 -13.61 9.81 -9.64
N GLU A 109 -14.84 10.27 -9.87
CA GLU A 109 -15.96 9.43 -10.31
C GLU A 109 -15.65 8.77 -11.66
N GLN A 110 -15.17 9.54 -12.64
CA GLN A 110 -14.82 9.03 -13.95
C GLN A 110 -13.70 7.98 -13.87
N VAL A 111 -12.61 8.29 -13.16
CA VAL A 111 -11.45 7.38 -13.04
C VAL A 111 -11.82 6.11 -12.29
N SER A 112 -12.58 6.22 -11.20
CA SER A 112 -13.03 5.06 -10.43
C SER A 112 -13.92 4.13 -11.26
N ALA A 113 -14.84 4.67 -12.05
CA ALA A 113 -15.67 3.89 -12.97
C ALA A 113 -14.84 3.18 -14.04
N MET A 114 -13.86 3.88 -14.64
CA MET A 114 -12.94 3.29 -15.62
C MET A 114 -12.10 2.17 -15.00
N ALA A 115 -11.58 2.39 -13.79
CA ALA A 115 -10.78 1.39 -13.08
C ALA A 115 -11.60 0.13 -12.77
N GLY A 116 -12.84 0.27 -12.28
CA GLY A 116 -13.74 -0.86 -12.04
C GLY A 116 -14.04 -1.65 -13.31
N ALA A 117 -14.34 -0.95 -14.40
CA ALA A 117 -14.60 -1.59 -15.69
C ALA A 117 -13.36 -2.36 -16.21
N GLU A 118 -12.16 -1.83 -16.00
CA GLU A 118 -10.93 -2.53 -16.39
C GLU A 118 -10.68 -3.76 -15.52
N MET A 119 -10.95 -3.69 -14.21
CA MET A 119 -10.83 -4.83 -13.31
C MET A 119 -11.76 -5.97 -13.71
N THR A 120 -13.03 -5.67 -14.02
CA THR A 120 -14.02 -6.69 -14.45
C THR A 120 -13.63 -7.40 -15.75
N LYS A 121 -12.81 -6.78 -16.62
CA LYS A 121 -12.33 -7.44 -17.84
C LYS A 121 -11.31 -8.55 -17.56
N HIS A 122 -10.47 -8.35 -16.54
CA HIS A 122 -9.30 -9.21 -16.29
C HIS A 122 -9.46 -10.09 -15.04
N ILE A 123 -10.39 -9.76 -14.15
CA ILE A 123 -10.63 -10.44 -12.88
C ILE A 123 -12.12 -10.83 -12.83
N SER A 124 -12.39 -12.13 -12.65
CA SER A 124 -13.77 -12.59 -12.46
C SER A 124 -14.37 -11.95 -11.21
N ASP A 125 -15.60 -11.48 -11.36
CA ASP A 125 -16.38 -10.85 -10.29
C ASP A 125 -17.33 -11.84 -9.60
N ASP A 126 -17.28 -13.12 -9.99
CA ASP A 126 -18.18 -14.15 -9.49
C ASP A 126 -17.99 -14.38 -7.98
N ALA A 127 -19.08 -14.73 -7.30
CA ALA A 127 -19.06 -14.96 -5.86
C ALA A 127 -18.06 -16.04 -5.46
N GLY A 128 -17.22 -15.72 -4.48
CA GLY A 128 -16.20 -16.63 -3.94
C GLY A 128 -14.94 -16.81 -4.79
N GLN A 129 -14.81 -16.09 -5.90
CA GLN A 129 -13.57 -16.05 -6.68
C GLN A 129 -12.49 -15.22 -6.00
N SER A 130 -11.23 -15.55 -6.28
CA SER A 130 -10.05 -14.82 -5.80
C SER A 130 -9.11 -14.59 -6.98
N GLY A 131 -8.97 -13.33 -7.40
CA GLY A 131 -8.08 -12.95 -8.49
C GLY A 131 -6.63 -13.38 -8.22
N VAL A 132 -6.17 -13.29 -6.96
CA VAL A 132 -4.83 -13.77 -6.57
C VAL A 132 -4.68 -15.28 -6.73
N LYS A 133 -5.68 -16.06 -6.31
CA LYS A 133 -5.61 -17.53 -6.49
C LYS A 133 -5.64 -17.90 -7.97
N ASN A 134 -6.50 -17.24 -8.75
CA ASN A 134 -6.62 -17.47 -10.18
C ASN A 134 -5.30 -17.13 -10.90
N TYR A 135 -4.71 -15.97 -10.59
CA TYR A 135 -3.40 -15.57 -11.11
C TYR A 135 -2.32 -16.63 -10.83
N ARG A 136 -2.17 -17.06 -9.57
CA ARG A 136 -1.15 -18.06 -9.20
C ARG A 136 -1.37 -19.39 -9.91
N ALA A 137 -2.62 -19.82 -10.05
CA ALA A 137 -2.97 -21.05 -10.77
C ALA A 137 -2.63 -20.94 -12.26
N THR A 138 -2.89 -19.80 -12.89
CA THR A 138 -2.57 -19.55 -14.31
C THR A 138 -1.07 -19.50 -14.56
N VAL A 139 -0.32 -18.82 -13.70
CA VAL A 139 1.14 -18.67 -13.84
C VAL A 139 1.89 -19.95 -13.44
N GLY A 140 1.27 -20.82 -12.63
CA GLY A 140 1.89 -22.05 -12.15
C GLY A 140 2.99 -21.79 -11.10
N MET A 141 2.99 -20.62 -10.48
CA MET A 141 3.93 -20.22 -9.43
C MET A 141 3.19 -19.69 -8.21
N GLY A 142 3.62 -20.11 -7.03
CA GLY A 142 3.00 -19.67 -5.79
C GLY A 142 3.87 -19.90 -4.54
N PRO A 143 3.24 -19.93 -3.35
CA PRO A 143 3.95 -20.06 -2.08
C PRO A 143 4.82 -21.31 -1.95
N VAL A 144 4.47 -22.42 -2.60
CA VAL A 144 5.20 -23.69 -2.51
C VAL A 144 6.57 -23.56 -3.18
N GLU A 145 6.63 -22.93 -4.34
CA GLU A 145 7.85 -22.73 -5.11
C GLU A 145 8.67 -21.59 -4.52
N LEU A 146 8.02 -20.45 -4.24
CA LEU A 146 8.71 -19.22 -3.90
C LEU A 146 9.30 -19.22 -2.49
N ASN A 147 8.66 -19.84 -1.49
CA ASN A 147 9.17 -19.82 -0.10
C ASN A 147 10.43 -20.66 0.12
N ASN A 148 10.83 -21.47 -0.87
CA ASN A 148 12.07 -22.22 -0.85
C ASN A 148 13.28 -21.38 -1.29
N ILE A 149 13.06 -20.21 -1.90
CA ILE A 149 14.13 -19.31 -2.31
C ILE A 149 14.83 -18.76 -1.06
N LYS A 150 16.14 -18.95 -0.99
CA LYS A 150 16.99 -18.49 0.13
C LYS A 150 17.77 -17.24 -0.26
N PRO A 151 18.03 -16.32 0.69
CA PRO A 151 19.00 -15.23 0.52
C PRO A 151 20.39 -15.73 0.12
N PRO A 152 21.27 -14.88 -0.45
CA PRO A 152 21.03 -13.49 -0.84
C PRO A 152 20.30 -13.35 -2.18
N ARG A 153 19.93 -12.12 -2.56
CA ARG A 153 19.33 -11.72 -3.85
C ARG A 153 18.02 -12.43 -4.15
N VAL A 154 17.14 -12.45 -3.16
CA VAL A 154 15.86 -13.18 -3.24
C VAL A 154 14.99 -12.64 -4.37
N ILE A 155 14.85 -11.32 -4.48
CA ILE A 155 13.97 -10.68 -5.46
C ILE A 155 14.46 -10.95 -6.89
N GLU A 156 15.77 -10.90 -7.11
CA GLU A 156 16.39 -11.19 -8.39
C GLU A 156 16.24 -12.67 -8.77
N LYS A 157 16.30 -13.59 -7.79
CA LYS A 157 16.02 -15.01 -8.00
C LYS A 157 14.54 -15.25 -8.37
N ILE A 158 13.61 -14.56 -7.70
CA ILE A 158 12.19 -14.60 -8.06
C ILE A 158 12.00 -14.12 -9.49
N TRP A 159 12.57 -12.95 -9.83
CA TRP A 159 12.49 -12.42 -11.19
C TRP A 159 13.10 -13.37 -12.22
N ALA A 160 14.23 -14.00 -11.90
CA ALA A 160 14.87 -14.96 -12.80
C ALA A 160 13.98 -16.15 -13.17
N ILE A 161 13.07 -16.54 -12.28
CA ILE A 161 12.03 -17.54 -12.57
C ILE A 161 10.92 -16.91 -13.42
N TYR A 162 10.37 -15.77 -12.99
CA TYR A 162 9.24 -15.10 -13.64
C TYR A 162 9.52 -14.71 -15.09
N GLN A 163 10.72 -14.19 -15.40
CA GLN A 163 11.11 -13.82 -16.77
C GLN A 163 11.08 -14.99 -17.77
N GLN A 164 11.07 -16.23 -17.27
CA GLN A 164 11.00 -17.43 -18.10
C GLN A 164 9.58 -17.95 -18.29
N LEU A 165 8.59 -17.41 -17.58
CA LEU A 165 7.19 -17.87 -17.64
C LEU A 165 6.46 -17.28 -18.84
N ASP A 166 5.46 -18.01 -19.31
CA ASP A 166 4.55 -17.54 -20.35
C ASP A 166 3.82 -16.28 -19.87
N GLY A 167 3.76 -15.26 -20.74
CA GLY A 167 3.24 -13.92 -20.39
C GLY A 167 4.29 -12.93 -19.88
N TYR A 168 5.50 -13.40 -19.53
CA TYR A 168 6.65 -12.55 -19.17
C TYR A 168 7.81 -12.69 -20.15
N ARG A 169 8.04 -13.91 -20.63
CA ARG A 169 9.09 -14.20 -21.61
C ARG A 169 8.90 -13.36 -22.87
N ASP A 170 10.00 -12.81 -23.36
CA ASP A 170 10.08 -12.01 -24.59
C ASP A 170 9.20 -10.74 -24.61
N GLN A 171 8.65 -10.31 -23.46
CA GLN A 171 7.86 -9.07 -23.35
C GLN A 171 8.72 -7.83 -23.10
N GLY A 172 10.03 -7.98 -22.89
CA GLY A 172 10.95 -6.88 -22.62
C GLY A 172 10.78 -6.21 -21.26
N TYR A 173 10.09 -6.86 -20.30
CA TYR A 173 9.96 -6.35 -18.94
C TYR A 173 11.30 -6.36 -18.21
N SER A 174 11.62 -5.26 -17.53
CA SER A 174 12.66 -5.23 -16.50
C SER A 174 12.16 -5.79 -15.17
N ILE A 175 13.08 -6.01 -14.22
CA ILE A 175 12.69 -6.39 -12.86
C ILE A 175 11.89 -5.26 -12.20
N GLU A 176 12.18 -3.99 -12.50
CA GLU A 176 11.45 -2.84 -12.01
C GLU A 176 10.03 -2.77 -12.59
N ASN A 177 9.82 -3.19 -13.84
CA ASN A 177 8.48 -3.35 -14.42
C ASN A 177 7.69 -4.44 -13.69
N PHE A 178 8.32 -5.60 -13.46
CA PHE A 178 7.70 -6.70 -12.72
C PHE A 178 7.30 -6.29 -11.30
N LEU A 179 8.19 -5.56 -10.61
CA LEU A 179 7.97 -5.06 -9.26
C LEU A 179 6.99 -3.88 -9.18
N GLY A 180 6.62 -3.28 -10.30
CA GLY A 180 5.77 -2.09 -10.35
C GLY A 180 6.44 -0.83 -9.80
N VAL A 181 7.78 -0.74 -9.88
CA VAL A 181 8.59 0.35 -9.30
C VAL A 181 9.38 1.17 -10.31
N ALA A 182 9.21 0.88 -11.60
CA ALA A 182 9.92 1.58 -12.68
C ALA A 182 9.59 3.08 -12.75
N LYS A 183 8.34 3.46 -12.47
CA LYS A 183 7.86 4.85 -12.45
C LYS A 183 6.68 4.96 -11.49
N ASN A 184 6.52 6.11 -10.84
CA ASN A 184 5.35 6.32 -10.02
C ASN A 184 4.09 6.40 -10.92
N PRO A 185 3.02 5.61 -10.64
CA PRO A 185 1.85 5.56 -11.51
C PRO A 185 0.93 6.78 -11.37
N ILE A 186 1.08 7.56 -10.29
CA ILE A 186 0.25 8.73 -9.97
C ILE A 186 1.00 10.01 -10.29
N TYR A 187 2.28 10.06 -9.96
CA TYR A 187 3.13 11.23 -10.12
C TYR A 187 4.13 11.00 -11.25
N ASP A 188 4.38 12.01 -12.07
CA ASP A 188 5.36 11.95 -13.15
C ASP A 188 6.82 12.05 -12.62
N ARG A 189 7.18 11.16 -11.69
CA ARG A 189 8.50 11.09 -11.04
C ARG A 189 8.90 9.66 -10.72
N GLU A 190 10.17 9.49 -10.35
CA GLU A 190 10.63 8.25 -9.72
C GLU A 190 9.93 8.03 -8.38
N MET A 191 9.74 6.75 -8.04
CA MET A 191 9.21 6.36 -6.74
C MET A 191 10.24 6.56 -5.64
N HIS A 192 9.79 7.08 -4.50
CA HIS A 192 10.59 7.15 -3.29
C HIS A 192 10.76 5.77 -2.68
N VAL A 193 11.80 5.58 -1.86
CA VAL A 193 12.13 4.26 -1.29
C VAL A 193 10.96 3.62 -0.54
N HIS A 194 10.21 4.37 0.27
CA HIS A 194 9.05 3.87 1.00
C HIS A 194 7.92 3.40 0.06
N GLU A 195 7.71 4.11 -1.05
CA GLU A 195 6.72 3.70 -2.06
C GLU A 195 7.15 2.40 -2.76
N LYS A 196 8.45 2.28 -3.09
CA LYS A 196 9.02 1.05 -3.66
C LYS A 196 8.88 -0.13 -2.69
N VAL A 197 9.16 0.08 -1.40
CA VAL A 197 8.98 -0.94 -0.36
C VAL A 197 7.53 -1.41 -0.33
N THR A 198 6.55 -0.50 -0.27
CA THR A 198 5.12 -0.87 -0.25
C THR A 198 4.71 -1.61 -1.53
N ALA A 199 5.14 -1.15 -2.70
CA ALA A 199 4.81 -1.79 -3.98
C ALA A 199 5.36 -3.23 -4.05
N ILE A 200 6.64 -3.41 -3.72
CA ILE A 200 7.28 -4.73 -3.71
C ILE A 200 6.62 -5.63 -2.66
N TYR A 201 6.37 -5.12 -1.45
CA TYR A 201 5.72 -5.89 -0.37
C TYR A 201 4.36 -6.44 -0.82
N ASN A 202 3.53 -5.59 -1.45
CA ASN A 202 2.22 -5.98 -1.97
C ASN A 202 2.34 -7.00 -3.11
N LEU A 203 3.29 -6.82 -4.02
CA LEU A 203 3.54 -7.81 -5.07
C LEU A 203 3.96 -9.16 -4.49
N LEU A 204 4.88 -9.18 -3.51
CA LEU A 204 5.31 -10.42 -2.85
C LEU A 204 4.12 -11.14 -2.20
N ASN A 205 3.19 -10.38 -1.59
CA ASN A 205 1.92 -10.90 -1.11
C ASN A 205 1.04 -11.46 -2.24
N VAL A 206 0.96 -10.82 -3.41
CA VAL A 206 0.20 -11.32 -4.57
C VAL A 206 0.82 -12.60 -5.12
N ILE A 207 2.12 -12.64 -5.40
CA ILE A 207 2.76 -13.81 -6.02
C ILE A 207 2.94 -14.98 -5.04
N GLY A 208 2.93 -14.73 -3.73
CA GLY A 208 2.97 -15.77 -2.70
C GLY A 208 4.30 -15.95 -1.98
N TYR A 209 5.29 -15.08 -2.20
CA TYR A 209 6.54 -15.12 -1.46
C TYR A 209 6.35 -14.51 -0.06
N LYS A 210 6.55 -15.33 0.97
CA LYS A 210 6.37 -14.97 2.38
C LYS A 210 5.04 -14.25 2.64
N ALA A 211 4.02 -14.59 1.86
CA ALA A 211 2.78 -13.83 1.82
C ALA A 211 2.04 -13.84 3.16
N ASP A 212 1.42 -12.72 3.49
CA ASP A 212 0.61 -12.59 4.69
C ASP A 212 -0.62 -13.51 4.59
N SER A 213 -1.06 -14.01 5.74
CA SER A 213 -2.07 -15.07 5.79
C SER A 213 -3.49 -14.55 5.91
N LYS A 214 -4.41 -15.19 5.17
CA LYS A 214 -5.86 -14.97 5.19
C LYS A 214 -6.25 -13.54 4.77
N LEU A 215 -5.61 -13.02 3.72
CA LEU A 215 -5.86 -11.69 3.17
C LEU A 215 -7.26 -11.49 2.57
N ASP A 216 -8.04 -12.57 2.43
CA ASP A 216 -9.47 -12.56 2.15
C ASP A 216 -10.32 -12.05 3.33
N ARG A 217 -9.75 -11.99 4.54
CA ARG A 217 -10.42 -11.48 5.75
C ARG A 217 -10.01 -10.05 6.02
N GLU A 218 -10.98 -9.17 6.18
CA GLU A 218 -10.75 -7.72 6.37
C GLU A 218 -9.74 -7.39 7.48
N HIS A 219 -9.93 -7.91 8.70
CA HIS A 219 -8.99 -7.64 9.81
C HIS A 219 -7.55 -8.10 9.53
N ARG A 220 -7.36 -9.15 8.71
CA ARG A 220 -6.03 -9.63 8.31
C ARG A 220 -5.46 -8.79 7.18
N HIS A 221 -6.31 -8.31 6.28
CA HIS A 221 -5.92 -7.38 5.23
C HIS A 221 -5.44 -6.05 5.83
N VAL A 222 -6.18 -5.50 6.81
CA VAL A 222 -5.77 -4.30 7.55
C VAL A 222 -4.44 -4.51 8.27
N ALA A 223 -4.24 -5.66 8.92
CA ALA A 223 -2.96 -5.99 9.54
C ALA A 223 -1.80 -6.02 8.52
N ALA A 224 -2.01 -6.60 7.34
CA ALA A 224 -0.99 -6.64 6.29
C ALA A 224 -0.68 -5.25 5.71
N ILE A 225 -1.66 -4.35 5.60
CA ILE A 225 -1.43 -2.94 5.23
C ILE A 225 -0.55 -2.27 6.28
N SER A 226 -0.83 -2.51 7.56
CA SER A 226 0.00 -1.99 8.66
C SER A 226 1.43 -2.54 8.61
N ASP A 227 1.62 -3.82 8.32
CA ASP A 227 2.95 -4.42 8.17
C ASP A 227 3.71 -3.80 6.98
N ALA A 228 3.07 -3.64 5.82
CA ALA A 228 3.66 -2.98 4.66
C ALA A 228 4.04 -1.52 4.96
N ALA A 229 3.20 -0.79 5.69
CA ALA A 229 3.50 0.58 6.14
C ALA A 229 4.66 0.61 7.15
N HIS A 230 4.72 -0.36 8.06
CA HIS A 230 5.82 -0.49 9.01
C HIS A 230 7.16 -0.75 8.31
N ALA A 231 7.18 -1.62 7.31
CA ALA A 231 8.35 -1.83 6.46
C ALA A 231 8.73 -0.57 5.66
N ALA A 232 7.75 0.14 5.10
CA ALA A 232 8.01 1.36 4.32
C ALA A 232 8.63 2.47 5.15
N ILE A 233 8.11 2.72 6.35
CA ILE A 233 8.68 3.70 7.30
C ILE A 233 10.04 3.20 7.82
N GLY A 234 10.14 1.90 8.09
CA GLY A 234 11.34 1.26 8.58
C GLY A 234 12.57 1.47 7.68
N ALA A 235 12.38 1.65 6.37
CA ALA A 235 13.47 1.89 5.42
C ALA A 235 14.25 3.19 5.67
N HIS A 236 13.74 4.06 6.54
CA HIS A 236 14.40 5.29 6.99
C HIS A 236 15.05 5.17 8.38
N ALA A 237 14.97 4.01 9.02
CA ALA A 237 15.53 3.75 10.33
C ALA A 237 16.93 3.11 10.24
N GLU A 238 17.65 3.11 11.37
CA GLU A 238 18.87 2.32 11.52
C GLU A 238 18.54 0.83 11.63
N ILE A 239 17.50 0.49 12.40
CA ILE A 239 17.06 -0.89 12.63
C ILE A 239 15.53 -1.00 12.64
N VAL A 240 15.01 -2.11 12.10
CA VAL A 240 13.62 -2.57 12.22
C VAL A 240 13.61 -3.87 13.00
N LEU A 241 12.80 -3.94 14.05
CA LEU A 241 12.69 -5.11 14.92
C LEU A 241 11.30 -5.73 14.78
N SER A 242 11.24 -7.05 14.60
CA SER A 242 9.96 -7.78 14.58
C SER A 242 10.10 -9.15 15.20
N ALA A 243 9.06 -9.60 15.90
CA ALA A 243 8.96 -10.99 16.37
C ALA A 243 8.41 -11.93 15.28
N ASP A 244 7.91 -11.38 14.17
CA ASP A 244 7.42 -12.14 13.03
C ASP A 244 8.59 -12.45 12.08
N ARG A 245 8.97 -13.73 12.02
CA ARG A 245 10.04 -14.22 11.14
C ARG A 245 9.69 -14.05 9.66
N VAL A 246 8.44 -14.26 9.28
CA VAL A 246 8.00 -14.15 7.88
C VAL A 246 8.09 -12.70 7.42
N PHE A 247 7.65 -11.77 8.27
CA PHE A 247 7.85 -10.34 8.06
C PHE A 247 9.34 -10.00 7.91
N ALA A 248 10.19 -10.40 8.87
CA ALA A 248 11.61 -10.08 8.85
C ALA A 248 12.31 -10.61 7.58
N GLU A 249 12.04 -11.86 7.19
CA GLU A 249 12.58 -12.46 5.96
C GLU A 249 12.12 -11.73 4.69
N LYS A 250 10.85 -11.31 4.64
CA LYS A 250 10.30 -10.54 3.50
C LYS A 250 10.94 -9.16 3.41
N VAL A 251 11.01 -8.43 4.52
CA VAL A 251 11.57 -7.06 4.55
C VAL A 251 13.06 -7.07 4.24
N ARG A 252 13.83 -8.05 4.73
CA ARG A 252 15.25 -8.22 4.35
C ARG A 252 15.44 -8.36 2.85
N ALA A 253 14.62 -9.20 2.19
CA ALA A 253 14.68 -9.38 0.74
C ALA A 253 14.39 -8.07 -0.02
N ILE A 254 13.42 -7.29 0.46
CA ILE A 254 13.08 -5.99 -0.13
C ILE A 254 14.22 -4.99 0.04
N TYR A 255 14.75 -4.86 1.26
CA TYR A 255 15.82 -3.91 1.57
C TYR A 255 17.12 -4.23 0.84
N GLU A 256 17.48 -5.52 0.76
CA GLU A 256 18.64 -5.99 0.00
C GLU A 256 18.54 -5.54 -1.46
N PHE A 257 17.41 -5.78 -2.12
CA PHE A 257 17.19 -5.40 -3.52
C PHE A 257 17.24 -3.88 -3.72
N LEU A 258 16.64 -3.11 -2.80
CA LEU A 258 16.58 -1.65 -2.89
C LEU A 258 17.88 -0.96 -2.43
N GLY A 259 18.87 -1.70 -1.91
CA GLY A 259 20.09 -1.12 -1.33
C GLY A 259 19.83 -0.31 -0.06
N VAL A 260 18.76 -0.62 0.68
CA VAL A 260 18.43 0.02 1.96
C VAL A 260 19.37 -0.51 3.04
N THR A 261 20.02 0.40 3.78
CA THR A 261 21.03 0.05 4.80
C THR A 261 20.45 -0.30 6.17
N THR A 262 19.13 -0.17 6.34
CA THR A 262 18.44 -0.49 7.59
C THR A 262 18.63 -1.97 7.93
N GLU A 263 19.09 -2.24 9.15
CA GLU A 263 19.17 -3.60 9.68
C GLU A 263 17.78 -4.13 10.03
N VAL A 264 17.51 -5.41 9.75
CA VAL A 264 16.24 -6.03 10.12
C VAL A 264 16.53 -7.14 11.13
N GLY A 265 16.14 -6.93 12.38
CA GLY A 265 16.34 -7.85 13.49
C GLY A 265 15.09 -8.68 13.81
N LEU A 266 15.25 -10.00 13.86
CA LEU A 266 14.24 -10.87 14.44
C LEU A 266 14.40 -10.89 15.96
N VAL A 267 13.37 -10.51 16.70
CA VAL A 267 13.40 -10.53 18.17
C VAL A 267 12.69 -11.76 18.73
N VAL A 268 13.24 -12.31 19.80
CA VAL A 268 12.69 -13.45 20.54
C VAL A 268 12.63 -13.12 22.03
N LEU A 269 11.65 -13.71 22.72
CA LEU A 269 11.56 -13.62 24.18
C LEU A 269 12.36 -14.78 24.80
N VAL A 270 13.41 -14.47 25.56
CA VAL A 270 14.25 -15.45 26.27
C VAL A 270 14.31 -15.04 27.73
N ASP A 271 13.85 -15.90 28.64
CA ASP A 271 13.85 -15.64 30.09
C ASP A 271 13.15 -14.34 30.50
N GLY A 272 12.14 -13.90 29.74
CA GLY A 272 11.41 -12.65 29.98
C GLY A 272 12.07 -11.40 29.39
N GLU A 273 13.21 -11.54 28.71
CA GLU A 273 13.92 -10.46 28.02
C GLU A 273 13.74 -10.54 26.51
N ILE A 274 13.64 -9.39 25.85
CA ILE A 274 13.67 -9.29 24.38
C ILE A 274 15.12 -9.37 23.93
N ARG A 275 15.45 -10.37 23.12
CA ARG A 275 16.78 -10.56 22.53
C ARG A 275 16.71 -10.62 21.01
N LEU A 276 17.75 -10.10 20.36
CA LEU A 276 17.96 -10.32 18.93
C LEU A 276 18.35 -11.78 18.71
N GLN A 277 17.63 -12.44 17.80
CA GLN A 277 18.01 -13.76 17.32
C GLN A 277 19.25 -13.61 16.41
N ALA A 278 20.34 -14.29 16.78
CA ALA A 278 21.51 -14.41 15.90
C ALA A 278 21.11 -15.12 14.60
N GLU A 279 21.58 -14.58 13.46
CA GLU A 279 21.34 -15.14 12.12
C GLU A 279 22.11 -16.45 11.87
#